data_AF-A0A644ZFY4-F1
#
_entry.id   AF-A0A644ZFY4-F1
#
_cell.length_a   1.000
_cell.length_b   1.000
_cell.length_c   1.000
_cell.angle_alpha   90.00
_cell.angle_beta   90.00
_cell.angle_gamma   90.00
#
_symmetry.space_group_name_H-M   'P 1'
#
loop_
_entity.id
_entity.type
_entity.pdbx_description
1 polymer ?
#
loop_
_entity_poly.entity_id
_entity_poly.type
_entity_poly.pdbx_seq_one_letter_code
_entity_poly.pdbx_strand_id
1 'polypeptide(L)'
;MNYHYKIGIVDEKEKWIFISHDEWDEIDAFVNLVKDIQNECNGKIIEVGDTQYKVEGSLFNLIYQWDSCFGSVVIYNRNEQKEPAIEFLQGHFIKLNV
;
A
#
# COMPACT_ATOMS: atom_id res chain seq x y z
N MET A 1 -8.62 11.10 -11.37
CA MET A 1 -8.27 9.84 -12.04
C MET A 1 -8.75 8.71 -11.16
N ASN A 2 -9.46 7.73 -11.71
CA ASN A 2 -9.84 6.52 -10.99
C ASN A 2 -8.82 5.45 -11.34
N TYR A 3 -8.07 4.98 -10.35
CA TYR A 3 -7.10 3.90 -10.50
C TYR A 3 -7.76 2.60 -10.04
N HIS A 4 -7.68 1.53 -10.84
CA HIS A 4 -8.19 0.23 -10.45
C HIS A 4 -7.13 -0.57 -9.69
N TYR A 5 -7.16 -0.50 -8.37
CA TYR A 5 -6.21 -1.23 -7.51
C TYR A 5 -6.60 -2.71 -7.38
N LYS A 6 -5.60 -3.59 -7.44
CA LYS A 6 -5.71 -5.02 -7.14
C LYS A 6 -4.43 -5.56 -6.51
N ILE A 7 -4.57 -6.62 -5.72
CA ILE A 7 -3.41 -7.38 -5.25
C ILE A 7 -2.89 -8.22 -6.41
N GLY A 8 -1.62 -8.01 -6.78
CA GLY A 8 -0.98 -8.76 -7.84
C GLY A 8 -0.31 -10.03 -7.34
N ILE A 9 0.73 -9.85 -6.50
CA ILE A 9 1.55 -10.95 -5.97
C ILE A 9 1.71 -10.74 -4.45
N VAL A 10 1.66 -11.84 -3.70
CA VAL A 10 2.01 -11.86 -2.28
C VAL A 10 3.19 -12.81 -2.11
N ASP A 11 4.30 -12.32 -1.58
CA ASP A 11 5.43 -13.18 -1.21
C ASP A 11 5.52 -13.27 0.30
N GLU A 12 5.32 -14.48 0.80
CA GLU A 12 5.31 -14.74 2.22
C GLU A 12 6.71 -14.78 2.82
N LYS A 13 7.73 -15.04 2.00
CA LYS A 13 9.12 -15.14 2.45
C LYS A 13 9.71 -13.75 2.66
N GLU A 14 9.51 -12.86 1.69
CA GLU A 14 10.00 -11.47 1.75
C GLU A 14 8.99 -10.51 2.39
N LYS A 15 7.76 -10.98 2.68
CA LYS A 15 6.68 -10.24 3.36
C LYS A 15 6.23 -8.99 2.63
N TRP A 16 6.26 -9.03 1.31
CA TRP A 16 5.78 -7.94 0.46
C TRP A 16 4.47 -8.32 -0.26
N ILE A 17 3.64 -7.31 -0.51
CA ILE A 17 2.39 -7.39 -1.24
C ILE A 17 2.53 -6.41 -2.40
N PHE A 18 2.59 -6.95 -3.61
CA PHE A 18 2.62 -6.13 -4.81
C PHE A 18 1.21 -5.65 -5.15
N ILE A 19 1.06 -4.33 -5.31
CA ILE A 19 -0.17 -3.68 -5.71
C ILE A 19 -0.09 -3.35 -7.19
N SER A 20 -0.99 -3.93 -7.98
CA SER A 20 -1.13 -3.66 -9.40
C SER A 20 -2.28 -2.66 -9.62
N HIS A 21 -2.09 -1.78 -10.60
CA HIS A 21 -3.09 -0.87 -11.13
C HIS A 21 -2.96 -0.77 -12.65
N ASP A 22 -3.97 -0.22 -13.32
CA ASP A 22 -4.05 -0.21 -14.80
C ASP A 22 -2.91 0.58 -15.47
N GLU A 23 -2.39 1.61 -14.79
CA GLU A 23 -1.24 2.41 -15.25
C GLU A 23 -0.03 2.15 -14.33
N TRP A 24 0.58 0.98 -14.49
CA TRP A 24 1.57 0.39 -13.58
C TRP A 24 2.79 1.27 -13.20
N ASP A 25 3.12 2.30 -13.98
CA ASP A 25 4.24 3.23 -13.77
C ASP A 25 3.83 4.57 -13.15
N GLU A 26 2.54 4.82 -12.93
CA GLU A 26 2.07 6.08 -12.33
C GLU A 26 2.24 6.09 -10.80
N ILE A 27 3.13 6.97 -10.33
CA ILE A 27 3.30 7.28 -8.91
C ILE A 27 2.04 7.87 -8.27
N ASP A 28 1.17 8.50 -9.07
CA ASP A 28 -0.04 9.14 -8.57
C ASP A 28 -1.03 8.13 -7.96
N ALA A 29 -1.09 6.90 -8.49
CA ALA A 29 -1.86 5.81 -7.90
C ALA A 29 -1.34 5.43 -6.51
N PHE A 30 -0.02 5.30 -6.37
CA PHE A 30 0.61 5.05 -5.08
C PHE A 30 0.32 6.16 -4.06
N VAL A 31 0.53 7.41 -4.48
CA VAL A 31 0.29 8.58 -3.62
C VAL A 31 -1.17 8.67 -3.18
N ASN A 32 -2.10 8.36 -4.08
CA ASN A 32 -3.53 8.37 -3.77
C ASN A 32 -3.89 7.31 -2.70
N LEU A 33 -3.39 6.07 -2.83
CA LEU A 33 -3.59 5.02 -1.84
C LEU A 33 -3.04 5.41 -0.46
N VAL A 34 -1.80 5.90 -0.39
CA VAL A 34 -1.17 6.26 0.89
C VAL A 34 -1.90 7.44 1.56
N LYS A 35 -2.37 8.42 0.78
CA LYS A 35 -3.17 9.53 1.29
C LYS A 35 -4.54 9.10 1.80
N ASP A 36 -5.20 8.15 1.13
CA ASP A 36 -6.49 7.62 1.60
C ASP A 36 -6.35 6.94 2.96
N ILE A 37 -5.32 6.11 3.11
CA ILE A 37 -4.98 5.47 4.39
C ILE A 37 -4.64 6.51 5.46
N GLN A 38 -3.88 7.54 5.11
CA GLN A 38 -3.58 8.66 6.00
C GLN A 38 -4.85 9.35 6.49
N ASN A 39 -5.78 9.66 5.58
CA ASN A 39 -7.03 10.33 5.90
C ASN A 39 -7.90 9.48 6.82
N GLU A 40 -8.00 8.17 6.59
CA GLU A 40 -8.80 7.27 7.43
C GLU A 40 -8.31 7.18 8.87
N CYS A 41 -6.99 7.11 9.08
CA CYS A 41 -6.42 7.05 10.42
C CYS A 41 -6.15 8.44 11.05
N ASN A 42 -6.48 9.52 10.33
CA ASN A 42 -6.14 10.90 10.69
C ASN A 42 -4.64 11.04 11.09
N GLY A 43 -3.82 10.32 10.33
CA GLY A 43 -2.41 10.06 10.62
C GLY A 43 -1.44 10.99 9.90
N LYS A 44 -0.16 10.65 9.97
CA LYS A 44 0.92 11.35 9.26
C LYS A 44 1.72 10.37 8.42
N ILE A 45 2.05 10.78 7.20
CA ILE A 45 2.99 10.06 6.35
C ILE A 45 4.40 10.42 6.81
N ILE A 46 5.21 9.41 7.12
CA ILE A 46 6.62 9.55 7.48
C ILE A 46 7.47 8.76 6.51
N GLU A 47 8.59 9.33 6.08
CA GLU A 47 9.61 8.63 5.30
C GLU A 47 10.51 7.83 6.25
N VAL A 48 10.74 6.56 5.94
CA VAL A 48 11.51 5.63 6.78
C VAL A 48 12.70 5.00 6.07
N GLY A 49 12.87 5.29 4.78
CA GLY A 49 13.94 4.80 3.94
C GLY A 49 13.78 5.35 2.52
N ASP A 50 14.72 5.01 1.65
CA ASP A 50 14.67 5.43 0.24
C ASP A 50 13.39 4.90 -0.41
N THR A 51 12.54 5.83 -0.86
CA THR A 51 11.19 5.59 -1.39
C THR A 51 10.23 4.78 -0.50
N GLN A 52 10.51 4.67 0.79
CA GLN A 52 9.70 3.93 1.76
C GLN A 52 9.00 4.85 2.76
N TYR A 53 7.71 4.63 2.93
CA TYR A 53 6.83 5.47 3.74
C TYR A 53 6.04 4.64 4.74
N LYS A 54 5.69 5.24 5.87
CA LYS A 54 4.71 4.70 6.82
C LYS A 54 3.63 5.72 7.09
N VAL A 55 2.48 5.23 7.52
CA VAL A 55 1.39 6.07 8.02
C VAL A 55 1.28 5.89 9.52
N GLU A 56 1.73 6.88 10.29
CA GLU A 56 1.55 6.89 11.74
C GLU A 56 0.07 6.91 12.10
N GLY A 57 -0.35 6.05 13.03
CA GLY A 57 -1.76 5.86 13.38
C GLY A 57 -2.44 4.71 12.64
N SER A 58 -1.80 4.14 11.60
CA SER A 58 -2.27 2.92 10.94
C SER A 58 -2.12 1.69 11.84
N LEU A 59 -3.14 0.82 11.83
CA LEU A 59 -3.25 -0.37 12.67
C LEU A 59 -2.10 -1.37 12.50
N PHE A 60 -1.56 -1.50 11.29
CA PHE A 60 -0.67 -2.60 10.93
C PHE A 60 0.81 -2.20 10.81
N ASN A 61 1.14 -0.92 10.99
CA ASN A 61 2.50 -0.38 10.86
C ASN A 61 3.20 -0.87 9.56
N LEU A 62 2.44 -0.86 8.46
CA LEU A 62 2.89 -1.28 7.15
C LEU A 62 3.87 -0.27 6.56
N ILE A 63 4.79 -0.75 5.74
CA ILE A 63 5.68 0.09 4.94
C ILE A 63 5.15 0.10 3.52
N TYR A 64 4.96 1.29 2.96
CA TYR A 64 4.53 1.52 1.60
C TYR A 64 5.75 1.96 0.81
N GLN A 65 6.11 1.21 -0.23
CA GLN A 65 7.23 1.51 -1.09
C GLN A 65 6.74 1.68 -2.53
N TRP A 66 7.33 2.63 -3.23
CA TRP A 66 7.14 2.75 -4.67
C TRP A 66 8.49 2.73 -5.37
N ASP A 67 8.57 2.02 -6.49
CA ASP A 67 9.75 1.93 -7.33
C ASP A 67 9.35 2.03 -8.81
N SER A 68 10.12 2.74 -9.63
CA SER A 68 9.82 2.90 -11.06
C SER A 68 9.97 1.61 -11.87
N CYS A 69 10.72 0.62 -11.39
CA CYS A 69 10.90 -0.68 -12.05
C CYS A 69 9.83 -1.69 -11.66
N PHE A 70 9.40 -1.67 -10.40
CA PHE A 70 8.51 -2.70 -9.84
C PHE A 70 7.12 -2.20 -9.47
N GLY A 71 6.89 -0.88 -9.41
CA GLY A 71 5.62 -0.27 -9.03
C GLY A 71 5.41 -0.18 -7.52
N SER A 72 4.16 -0.32 -7.09
CA SER A 72 3.73 -0.15 -5.70
C SER A 72 3.83 -1.44 -4.88
N VAL A 73 4.50 -1.39 -3.75
CA VAL A 73 4.72 -2.53 -2.85
C VAL A 73 4.36 -2.17 -1.41
N VAL A 74 3.73 -3.10 -0.69
CA VAL A 74 3.44 -2.96 0.74
C VAL A 74 4.12 -4.07 1.53
N ILE A 75 4.89 -3.70 2.53
CA ILE A 75 5.67 -4.63 3.35
C ILE A 75 5.05 -4.73 4.74
N TYR A 76 4.82 -5.96 5.19
CA TYR A 76 4.31 -6.26 6.53
C TYR A 76 5.40 -6.87 7.43
N ASN A 77 5.34 -6.60 8.73
CA ASN A 77 6.44 -6.97 9.64
C ASN A 77 6.34 -8.44 10.11
N ARG A 78 5.12 -8.94 10.33
CA ARG A 78 4.84 -10.26 10.88
C ARG A 78 3.93 -11.06 9.95
N ASN A 79 4.17 -12.37 9.84
CA ASN A 79 3.37 -13.25 8.97
C ASN A 79 1.89 -13.28 9.38
N GLU A 80 1.60 -13.16 10.67
CA GLU A 80 0.24 -13.06 11.23
C GLU A 80 -0.52 -11.81 10.73
N GLN A 81 0.18 -10.79 10.22
CA GLN A 81 -0.42 -9.58 9.67
C GLN A 81 -0.75 -9.72 8.19
N LYS A 82 -0.37 -10.82 7.52
CA LYS A 82 -0.55 -10.98 6.08
C LYS A 82 -2.02 -10.89 5.69
N GLU A 83 -2.86 -11.77 6.22
CA GLU A 83 -4.30 -11.79 5.91
C GLU A 83 -5.00 -10.49 6.34
N PRO A 84 -4.80 -9.96 7.56
CA PRO A 84 -5.37 -8.66 7.94
C PRO A 84 -4.91 -7.49 7.06
N ALA A 85 -3.64 -7.46 6.62
CA ALA A 85 -3.13 -6.41 5.74
C ALA A 85 -3.75 -6.50 4.34
N ILE A 86 -3.95 -7.72 3.84
CA ILE A 86 -4.65 -7.96 2.57
C ILE A 86 -6.09 -7.45 2.64
N GLU A 87 -6.84 -7.82 3.69
CA GLU A 87 -8.22 -7.38 3.88
C GLU A 87 -8.31 -5.86 4.02
N PHE A 88 -7.38 -5.26 4.79
CA PHE A 88 -7.27 -3.82 4.95
C PHE A 88 -7.07 -3.12 3.60
N LEU A 89 -6.09 -3.56 2.80
CA LEU A 89 -5.81 -2.99 1.47
C LEU A 89 -7.01 -3.17 0.53
N GLN A 90 -7.65 -4.34 0.52
CA GLN A 90 -8.84 -4.58 -0.29
C GLN A 90 -9.99 -3.64 0.07
N GLY A 91 -10.17 -3.34 1.36
CA GLY A 91 -11.14 -2.35 1.82
C GLY A 91 -10.90 -0.96 1.22
N HIS A 92 -9.64 -0.51 1.16
CA HIS A 92 -9.27 0.75 0.50
C HIS A 92 -9.47 0.69 -1.01
N PHE A 93 -9.13 -0.42 -1.66
CA PHE A 93 -9.31 -0.58 -3.11
C PHE A 93 -10.78 -0.46 -3.51
N ILE A 94 -11.70 -1.03 -2.72
CA ILE A 94 -13.14 -0.89 -2.98
C ILE A 94 -13.60 0.57 -2.87
N LYS A 95 -13.03 1.36 -1.94
CA LYS A 95 -13.35 2.79 -1.80
C LYS A 95 -12.79 3.64 -2.94
N LEU A 96 -11.60 3.30 -3.44
CA LEU A 96 -10.88 4.08 -4.44
C LEU A 96 -11.22 3.70 -5.89
N ASN A 97 -11.72 2.49 -6.12
CA ASN A 97 -12.15 2.01 -7.45
C ASN A 97 -13.55 2.51 -7.86
N VAL A 98 -14.15 3.44 -7.10
CA VAL A 98 -15.53 3.95 -7.28
C VAL A 98 -15.59 5.07 -8.32
#